data_AF-A0A1Y1XCK6-F1
#
_entry.id   AF-A0A1Y1XCK6-F1
#
_cell.length_a   1.000
_cell.length_b   1.000
_cell.length_c   1.000
_cell.angle_alpha   90.00
_cell.angle_beta   90.00
_cell.angle_gamma   90.00
#
_symmetry.space_group_name_H-M   'P 1'
#
loop_
_entity.id
_entity.type
_entity.pdbx_description
1 polymer ?
#
loop_
_entity_poly.entity_id
_entity_poly.type
_entity_poly.pdbx_seq_one_letter_code
_entity_poly.pdbx_strand_id
1 'polypeptide(L)'
;WNSNDTLFAYWIGTNDMLIIDHTKYKKRINETIDSIVDTLFETLEGVYESGGRNFLFLNLQALDEMPNFNDTDKNDIKKSYLRFNDRLYKNSLNFYGLHNDTNVIIYNIKDEFQYIINNYQKYNFLIHNDTYNSLKSQYPDIEDYIWTDNLHATSKANKIFAKDI
;
A
#
# COMPACT_ATOMS: atom_id res chain seq x y z
N TRP A 1 15.38 -7.87 19.52
CA TRP A 1 14.50 -6.71 19.35
C TRP A 1 13.97 -6.32 20.70
N ASN A 2 13.77 -5.04 20.98
CA ASN A 2 13.04 -4.57 22.17
C ASN A 2 12.04 -3.48 21.77
N SER A 3 11.23 -3.06 22.74
CA SER A 3 10.16 -2.08 22.54
C SER A 3 10.66 -0.70 22.07
N ASN A 4 11.92 -0.35 22.33
CA ASN A 4 12.44 1.00 22.12
C ASN A 4 13.30 1.13 20.86
N ASP A 5 13.71 0.02 20.23
CA ASP A 5 14.64 0.02 19.10
C ASP A 5 14.12 -0.69 17.84
N THR A 6 12.86 -1.12 17.86
CA THR A 6 12.28 -1.92 16.78
C THR A 6 10.99 -1.29 16.26
N LEU A 7 10.91 -1.14 14.94
CA LEU A 7 9.74 -0.71 14.19
C LEU A 7 9.14 -1.89 13.43
N PHE A 8 7.87 -2.18 13.66
CA PHE A 8 7.10 -3.19 12.93
C PHE A 8 6.34 -2.49 11.79
N ALA A 9 6.79 -2.72 10.57
CA ALA A 9 6.21 -2.09 9.38
C ALA A 9 5.28 -3.06 8.62
N TYR A 10 4.11 -2.57 8.24
CA TYR A 10 3.07 -3.32 7.54
C TYR A 10 2.65 -2.57 6.27
N TRP A 11 2.81 -3.24 5.14
CA TRP A 11 2.28 -2.83 3.84
C TRP A 11 1.62 -4.04 3.20
N ILE A 12 0.33 -4.23 3.47
CA ILE A 12 -0.45 -5.40 3.07
C ILE A 12 -1.85 -4.96 2.64
N GLY A 13 -2.53 -5.78 1.85
CA GLY A 13 -3.91 -5.56 1.40
C GLY A 13 -4.08 -5.40 -0.11
N THR A 14 -2.99 -5.13 -0.86
CA THR A 14 -3.05 -4.97 -2.32
C THR A 14 -3.63 -6.21 -3.01
N ASN A 15 -3.12 -7.40 -2.68
CA ASN A 15 -3.60 -8.65 -3.27
C ASN A 15 -5.07 -8.93 -2.93
N ASP A 16 -5.47 -8.64 -1.69
CA ASP A 16 -6.84 -8.80 -1.24
C ASP A 16 -7.79 -7.95 -2.08
N MET A 17 -7.47 -6.66 -2.28
CA MET A 17 -8.31 -5.77 -3.08
C MET A 17 -8.35 -6.17 -4.56
N LEU A 18 -7.24 -6.68 -5.12
CA LEU A 18 -7.18 -7.10 -6.51
C LEU A 18 -8.00 -8.35 -6.81
N ILE A 19 -8.23 -9.22 -5.82
CA ILE A 19 -8.99 -10.47 -6.04
C ILE A 19 -10.42 -10.42 -5.49
N ILE A 20 -10.74 -9.52 -4.55
CA ILE A 20 -11.99 -9.56 -3.76
C ILE A 20 -13.24 -9.61 -4.63
N ASP A 21 -13.27 -8.88 -5.75
CA ASP A 21 -14.42 -8.82 -6.65
C ASP A 21 -14.60 -10.10 -7.51
N HIS A 22 -13.58 -10.96 -7.56
CA HIS A 22 -13.58 -12.25 -8.27
C HIS A 22 -13.90 -13.43 -7.33
N THR A 23 -14.09 -13.17 -6.04
CA THR A 23 -14.31 -14.23 -5.05
C THR A 23 -15.79 -14.46 -4.75
N LYS A 24 -16.08 -15.54 -4.00
CA LYS A 24 -17.39 -15.79 -3.39
C LYS A 24 -17.86 -14.66 -2.46
N TYR A 25 -16.99 -13.71 -2.11
CA TYR A 25 -17.27 -12.57 -1.24
C TYR A 25 -17.78 -11.32 -2.00
N LYS A 26 -17.93 -11.37 -3.33
CA LYS A 26 -18.42 -10.25 -4.17
C LYS A 26 -19.70 -9.56 -3.64
N LYS A 27 -20.61 -10.32 -3.02
CA LYS A 27 -21.86 -9.77 -2.46
C LYS A 27 -21.71 -9.12 -1.07
N ARG A 28 -20.53 -9.21 -0.47
CA ARG A 28 -20.19 -8.76 0.90
C ARG A 28 -18.81 -8.11 0.93
N ILE A 29 -18.48 -7.35 -0.13
CA ILE A 29 -17.16 -6.74 -0.31
C ILE A 29 -16.81 -5.86 0.89
N ASN A 30 -17.73 -4.99 1.31
CA ASN A 30 -17.48 -4.07 2.42
C ASN A 30 -17.18 -4.81 3.74
N GLU A 31 -17.99 -5.81 4.10
CA GLU A 31 -17.78 -6.61 5.31
C GLU A 31 -16.51 -7.45 5.24
N THR A 32 -16.14 -7.89 4.04
CA THR A 32 -14.91 -8.66 3.82
C THR A 32 -13.69 -7.76 3.98
N ILE A 33 -13.72 -6.54 3.41
CA ILE A 33 -12.67 -5.52 3.61
C ILE A 33 -12.52 -5.20 5.10
N ASP A 34 -13.64 -4.97 5.79
CA ASP A 34 -13.62 -4.69 7.23
C ASP A 34 -12.97 -5.85 7.99
N SER A 35 -13.37 -7.09 7.70
CA SER A 35 -12.84 -8.29 8.35
C SER A 35 -11.34 -8.49 8.09
N ILE A 36 -10.83 -8.14 6.90
CA ILE A 36 -9.39 -8.21 6.60
C ILE A 36 -8.62 -7.26 7.52
N VAL A 37 -9.09 -6.01 7.63
CA VAL A 37 -8.43 -5.01 8.50
C VAL A 37 -8.58 -5.38 9.97
N ASP A 38 -9.75 -5.88 10.39
CA ASP A 38 -9.96 -6.31 11.78
C ASP A 38 -9.01 -7.47 12.14
N THR A 39 -8.84 -8.45 11.24
CA THR A 39 -7.89 -9.57 11.42
C THR A 39 -6.44 -9.09 11.52
N LEU A 40 -6.06 -8.06 10.76
CA LEU A 40 -4.74 -7.43 10.89
C LEU A 40 -4.55 -6.90 12.32
N PHE A 41 -5.52 -6.15 12.85
CA PHE A 41 -5.42 -5.59 14.20
C PHE A 41 -5.52 -6.63 15.32
N GLU A 42 -6.32 -7.68 15.16
CA GLU A 42 -6.30 -8.83 16.06
C GLU A 42 -4.91 -9.49 16.10
N THR A 43 -4.22 -9.55 14.96
CA THR A 43 -2.83 -10.07 14.91
C THR A 43 -1.84 -9.12 15.60
N LEU A 44 -2.06 -7.80 15.50
CA LEU A 44 -1.22 -6.80 16.15
C LEU A 44 -1.29 -6.85 17.68
N GLU A 45 -2.42 -7.25 18.24
CA GLU A 45 -2.53 -7.49 19.69
C GLU A 45 -1.46 -8.49 20.16
N GLY A 46 -1.26 -9.59 19.44
CA GLY A 46 -0.22 -10.57 19.77
C GLY A 46 1.21 -10.00 19.65
N VAL A 47 1.45 -9.09 18.70
CA VAL A 47 2.75 -8.40 18.57
C VAL A 47 2.96 -7.44 19.73
N TYR A 48 1.92 -6.71 20.15
CA TYR A 48 1.94 -5.84 21.30
C TYR A 48 2.14 -6.60 22.62
N GLU A 49 1.42 -7.69 22.84
CA GLU A 49 1.57 -8.59 24.00
C GLU A 49 2.99 -9.17 24.08
N SER A 50 3.64 -9.37 22.92
CA SER A 50 5.03 -9.82 22.83
C SER A 50 6.05 -8.70 23.09
N GLY A 51 5.62 -7.46 23.32
CA GLY A 51 6.47 -6.30 23.61
C GLY A 51 6.64 -5.30 22.47
N GLY A 52 5.95 -5.47 21.34
CA GLY A 52 5.97 -4.52 20.22
C GLY A 52 5.37 -3.18 20.63
N ARG A 53 6.05 -2.08 20.34
CA ARG A 53 5.58 -0.73 20.69
C ARG A 53 5.60 0.28 19.56
N ASN A 54 6.32 0.05 18.47
CA ASN A 54 6.36 1.00 17.34
C ASN A 54 5.83 0.31 16.10
N PHE A 55 4.75 0.85 15.55
CA PHE A 55 4.04 0.29 14.40
C PHE A 55 3.96 1.33 13.29
N LEU A 56 4.36 0.94 12.08
CA LEU A 56 4.24 1.72 10.86
C LEU A 56 3.29 1.01 9.90
N PHE A 57 2.22 1.68 9.50
CA PHE A 57 1.30 1.21 8.48
C PHE A 57 1.44 2.05 7.23
N LEU A 58 1.63 1.41 6.09
CA LEU A 58 1.53 2.04 4.79
C LEU A 58 0.11 1.79 4.29
N ASN A 59 -0.61 2.85 3.95
CA ASN A 59 -1.91 2.69 3.32
C ASN A 59 -1.77 2.05 1.91
N LEU A 60 -2.87 1.65 1.29
CA LEU A 60 -2.81 1.17 -0.09
C LEU A 60 -2.65 2.33 -1.05
N GLN A 61 -1.76 2.15 -2.03
CA GLN A 61 -1.62 3.03 -3.18
C GLN A 61 -2.89 3.06 -4.04
N ALA A 62 -2.98 4.03 -4.95
CA ALA A 62 -4.10 4.15 -5.88
C ALA A 62 -4.11 2.99 -6.89
N LEU A 63 -4.83 1.91 -6.56
CA LEU A 63 -4.84 0.70 -7.38
C LEU A 63 -5.50 0.92 -8.74
N ASP A 64 -6.40 1.89 -8.85
CA ASP A 64 -7.08 2.29 -10.10
C ASP A 64 -6.15 3.06 -11.07
N GLU A 65 -4.98 3.49 -10.61
CA GLU A 65 -4.00 4.28 -11.38
C GLU A 65 -2.75 3.46 -11.76
N MET A 66 -2.77 2.16 -11.49
CA MET A 66 -1.69 1.25 -11.84
C MET A 66 -1.58 1.06 -13.37
N PRO A 67 -0.38 0.77 -13.90
CA PRO A 67 -0.20 0.59 -15.34
C PRO A 67 -1.12 -0.50 -15.89
N ASN A 68 -1.73 -0.23 -17.04
CA ASN A 68 -2.61 -1.17 -17.74
C ASN A 68 -3.80 -1.69 -16.92
N PHE A 69 -4.23 -0.97 -15.88
CA PHE A 69 -5.43 -1.34 -15.12
C PHE A 69 -6.70 -1.19 -15.98
N ASN A 70 -7.52 -2.23 -16.00
CA ASN A 70 -8.72 -2.32 -16.83
C ASN A 70 -9.74 -1.23 -16.45
N ASP A 71 -10.19 -0.44 -17.44
CA ASP A 71 -11.09 0.70 -17.23
C ASP A 71 -12.47 0.31 -16.68
N THR A 72 -12.95 -0.91 -16.96
CA THR A 72 -14.29 -1.34 -16.51
C THR A 72 -14.40 -1.48 -14.99
N ASP A 73 -13.28 -1.68 -14.30
CA ASP A 73 -13.25 -2.08 -12.88
C ASP A 73 -12.72 -0.95 -11.99
N LYS A 74 -12.31 0.19 -12.58
CA LYS A 74 -11.66 1.31 -11.87
C LYS A 74 -12.47 1.86 -10.70
N ASN A 75 -13.78 2.03 -10.87
CA ASN A 75 -14.63 2.59 -9.81
C ASN A 75 -14.76 1.66 -8.61
N ASP A 76 -14.80 0.35 -8.84
CA ASP A 76 -15.04 -0.62 -7.78
C ASP A 76 -13.76 -0.97 -7.02
N ILE A 77 -12.62 -1.07 -7.71
CA ILE A 77 -11.32 -1.15 -7.02
C ILE A 77 -11.04 0.12 -6.22
N LYS A 78 -11.41 1.30 -6.75
CA LYS A 78 -11.25 2.59 -6.06
C LYS A 78 -12.00 2.63 -4.75
N LYS A 79 -13.28 2.24 -4.75
CA LYS A 79 -14.07 2.13 -3.51
C LYS A 79 -13.44 1.14 -2.53
N SER A 80 -12.92 0.03 -3.03
CA SER A 80 -12.36 -1.05 -2.20
C SER A 80 -11.11 -0.60 -1.46
N TYR A 81 -10.09 -0.08 -2.15
CA TYR A 81 -8.87 0.36 -1.47
C TYR A 81 -9.09 1.61 -0.63
N LEU A 82 -10.00 2.52 -1.01
CA LEU A 82 -10.34 3.69 -0.18
C LEU A 82 -11.03 3.26 1.12
N ARG A 83 -11.92 2.26 1.06
CA ARG A 83 -12.52 1.67 2.27
C ARG A 83 -11.46 1.01 3.14
N PHE A 84 -10.54 0.24 2.54
CA PHE A 84 -9.44 -0.38 3.27
C PHE A 84 -8.60 0.68 3.99
N ASN A 85 -8.21 1.76 3.30
CA ASN A 85 -7.42 2.85 3.88
C ASN A 85 -8.16 3.57 5.01
N ASP A 86 -9.47 3.81 4.87
CA ASP A 86 -10.31 4.40 5.94
C ASP A 86 -10.40 3.48 7.16
N ARG A 87 -10.57 2.16 6.96
CA ARG A 87 -10.59 1.18 8.05
C ARG A 87 -9.23 1.07 8.73
N LEU A 88 -8.14 1.03 7.97
CA LEU A 88 -6.77 1.02 8.48
C LEU A 88 -6.52 2.24 9.39
N TYR A 89 -6.92 3.43 8.94
CA TYR A 89 -6.82 4.66 9.72
C TYR A 89 -7.64 4.60 11.02
N LYS A 90 -8.92 4.24 10.94
CA LYS A 90 -9.81 4.16 12.11
C LYS A 90 -9.33 3.13 13.12
N ASN A 91 -8.92 1.95 12.67
CA ASN A 91 -8.45 0.89 13.56
C ASN A 91 -7.08 1.26 14.16
N SER A 92 -6.21 1.97 13.45
CA SER A 92 -4.96 2.51 13.99
C SER A 92 -5.21 3.49 15.14
N LEU A 93 -6.17 4.41 14.98
CA LEU A 93 -6.59 5.33 16.05
C LEU A 93 -7.15 4.59 17.26
N ASN A 94 -8.01 3.58 17.02
CA ASN A 94 -8.57 2.77 18.09
C ASN A 94 -7.50 1.97 18.84
N PHE A 95 -6.57 1.35 18.11
CA PHE A 95 -5.46 0.60 18.68
C PHE A 95 -4.58 1.48 19.57
N TYR A 96 -4.18 2.67 19.10
CA TYR A 96 -3.46 3.63 19.93
C TYR A 96 -4.26 4.08 21.16
N GLY A 97 -5.58 4.26 21.02
CA GLY A 97 -6.46 4.60 22.13
C GLY A 97 -6.54 3.53 23.22
N LEU A 98 -6.42 2.25 22.84
CA LEU A 98 -6.38 1.10 23.76
C LEU A 98 -4.97 0.85 24.32
N HIS A 99 -3.92 1.13 23.54
CA HIS A 99 -2.51 0.89 23.86
C HIS A 99 -1.69 2.18 23.75
N ASN A 100 -1.92 3.09 24.69
CA ASN A 100 -1.36 4.44 24.65
C ASN A 100 0.16 4.51 24.92
N ASP A 101 0.80 3.38 25.25
CA ASP A 101 2.25 3.22 25.36
C ASP A 101 2.90 2.83 24.02
N THR A 102 2.13 2.80 22.92
CA THR A 102 2.62 2.52 21.57
C THR A 102 2.81 3.80 20.74
N ASN A 103 3.67 3.73 19.73
CA ASN A 103 3.74 4.66 18.63
C ASN A 103 3.07 4.03 17.41
N VAL A 104 2.04 4.69 16.87
CA VAL A 104 1.32 4.23 15.67
C VAL A 104 1.43 5.28 14.59
N ILE A 105 2.14 4.94 13.52
CA ILE A 105 2.42 5.83 12.40
C ILE A 105 1.69 5.30 11.17
N ILE A 106 1.00 6.19 10.44
CA ILE A 106 0.43 5.86 9.14
C ILE A 106 1.14 6.69 8.10
N TYR A 107 1.79 6.01 7.16
CA TYR A 107 2.42 6.62 6.01
C TYR A 107 1.48 6.59 4.80
N ASN A 108 1.24 7.76 4.21
CA ASN A 108 0.32 7.94 3.10
C ASN A 108 1.02 7.68 1.75
N ILE A 109 1.36 6.42 1.51
CA ILE A 109 2.01 6.01 0.26
C ILE A 109 1.13 6.22 -0.97
N LYS A 110 -0.20 6.29 -0.82
CA LYS A 110 -1.13 6.65 -1.91
C LYS A 110 -0.78 8.00 -2.52
N ASP A 111 -0.76 9.05 -1.70
CA ASP A 111 -0.52 10.41 -2.20
C ASP A 111 0.94 10.58 -2.62
N GLU A 112 1.88 9.89 -1.96
CA GLU A 112 3.29 9.92 -2.36
C GLU A 112 3.52 9.26 -3.73
N PHE A 113 2.91 8.10 -4.01
CA PHE A 113 2.95 7.50 -5.35
C PHE A 113 2.43 8.47 -6.40
N GLN A 114 1.29 9.11 -6.13
CA GLN A 114 0.69 10.09 -7.04
C GLN A 114 1.62 11.29 -7.24
N TYR A 115 2.26 11.77 -6.18
CA TYR A 115 3.24 12.85 -6.28
C TYR A 115 4.42 12.46 -7.16
N ILE A 116 5.03 11.30 -6.93
CA ILE A 116 6.19 10.82 -7.69
C ILE A 116 5.83 10.59 -9.16
N ILE A 117 4.69 10.00 -9.46
CA ILE A 117 4.22 9.81 -10.84
C ILE A 117 4.02 11.16 -11.52
N ASN A 118 3.34 12.11 -10.88
CA ASN A 118 3.10 13.44 -11.45
C ASN A 118 4.37 14.30 -11.58
N ASN A 119 5.43 13.95 -10.85
CA ASN A 119 6.71 14.67 -10.81
C ASN A 119 7.89 13.79 -11.25
N TYR A 120 7.64 12.75 -12.06
CA TYR A 120 8.61 11.67 -12.35
C TYR A 120 9.97 12.18 -12.86
N GLN A 121 9.97 13.28 -13.62
CA GLN A 121 11.19 13.92 -14.12
C GLN A 121 12.09 14.46 -13.01
N LYS A 122 11.53 14.93 -11.87
CA LYS A 122 12.32 15.37 -10.70
C LYS A 122 13.16 14.24 -10.10
N TYR A 123 12.72 13.00 -10.31
CA TYR A 123 13.36 11.79 -9.83
C TYR A 123 14.19 11.09 -10.92
N ASN A 124 14.41 11.77 -12.05
CA ASN A 124 15.12 11.25 -13.22
C ASN A 124 14.49 9.99 -13.80
N PHE A 125 13.17 9.83 -13.73
CA PHE A 125 12.46 8.84 -14.54
C PHE A 125 12.15 9.42 -15.92
N LEU A 126 12.12 8.57 -16.93
CA LEU A 126 11.66 8.92 -18.28
C LEU A 126 10.28 8.36 -18.57
N ILE A 127 9.92 7.21 -17.97
CA ILE A 127 8.70 6.47 -18.24
C ILE A 127 7.95 6.24 -16.92
N HIS A 128 6.74 6.80 -16.81
CA HIS A 128 5.92 6.76 -15.59
C HIS A 128 4.57 6.05 -15.78
N ASN A 129 4.11 5.93 -17.03
CA ASN A 129 2.78 5.44 -17.40
C ASN A 129 2.79 4.09 -18.14
N ASP A 130 3.98 3.49 -18.32
CA ASP A 130 4.15 2.14 -18.87
C ASP A 130 5.20 1.39 -18.03
N THR A 131 5.36 0.10 -18.32
CA THR A 131 6.19 -0.80 -17.53
C THR A 131 7.46 -1.19 -18.28
N TYR A 132 8.52 -1.44 -17.52
CA TYR A 132 9.75 -1.99 -18.08
C TYR A 132 9.49 -3.28 -18.85
N ASN A 133 8.65 -4.18 -18.33
CA ASN A 133 8.32 -5.42 -19.02
C ASN A 133 7.65 -5.24 -20.38
N SER A 134 6.86 -4.17 -20.55
CA SER A 134 6.24 -3.81 -21.84
C SER A 134 7.24 -3.25 -22.84
N LEU A 135 8.17 -2.40 -22.39
CA LEU A 135 8.95 -1.51 -23.26
C LEU A 135 10.46 -1.79 -23.29
N LYS A 136 10.97 -2.77 -22.54
CA LYS A 136 12.41 -3.09 -22.44
C LYS A 136 13.14 -3.30 -23.76
N SER A 137 12.44 -3.71 -24.82
CA SER A 137 13.05 -3.86 -26.15
C SER A 137 13.39 -2.53 -26.83
N GLN A 138 12.67 -1.45 -26.48
CA GLN A 138 12.87 -0.09 -27.02
C GLN A 138 13.66 0.79 -26.03
N TYR A 139 13.36 0.68 -24.74
CA TYR A 139 14.04 1.41 -23.66
C TYR A 139 14.52 0.41 -22.61
N PRO A 140 15.77 -0.08 -22.73
CA PRO A 140 16.26 -1.23 -21.94
C PRO A 140 16.75 -0.88 -20.53
N ASP A 141 16.84 0.40 -20.17
CA ASP A 141 17.27 0.79 -18.82
C ASP A 141 16.08 0.79 -17.85
N ILE A 142 16.07 -0.14 -16.89
CA ILE A 142 15.02 -0.23 -15.88
C ILE A 142 14.96 0.99 -14.95
N GLU A 143 16.07 1.72 -14.80
CA GLU A 143 16.14 2.91 -13.95
C GLU A 143 15.37 4.09 -14.57
N ASP A 144 15.01 4.02 -15.85
CA ASP A 144 14.14 5.02 -16.50
C ASP A 144 12.67 4.88 -16.09
N TYR A 145 12.28 3.78 -15.44
CA TYR A 145 10.89 3.42 -15.17
C TYR A 145 10.53 3.52 -13.69
N ILE A 146 9.30 3.97 -13.42
CA ILE A 146 8.67 3.79 -12.11
C ILE A 146 8.24 2.33 -11.90
N TRP A 147 7.76 1.66 -12.95
CA TRP A 147 7.10 0.36 -12.86
C TRP A 147 7.91 -0.75 -13.55
N THR A 148 8.10 -1.86 -12.85
CA THR A 148 8.69 -3.08 -13.41
C THR A 148 7.66 -3.82 -14.28
N ASP A 149 6.46 -4.00 -13.73
CA ASP A 149 5.30 -4.62 -14.36
C ASP A 149 4.02 -3.88 -13.97
N ASN A 150 2.85 -4.45 -14.26
CA ASN A 150 1.55 -3.82 -13.98
C ASN A 150 1.23 -3.70 -12.47
N LEU A 151 2.09 -4.20 -11.58
CA LEU A 151 1.89 -4.24 -10.13
C LEU A 151 3.05 -3.64 -9.32
N HIS A 152 4.28 -3.95 -9.70
CA HIS A 152 5.45 -3.71 -8.87
C HIS A 152 6.27 -2.52 -9.36
N ALA A 153 6.64 -1.64 -8.44
CA ALA A 153 7.57 -0.55 -8.72
C ALA A 153 9.01 -1.06 -8.89
N THR A 154 9.86 -0.30 -9.58
CA THR A 154 11.30 -0.61 -9.75
C THR A 154 12.08 -0.41 -8.45
N SER A 155 13.30 -0.93 -8.37
CA SER A 155 14.17 -0.72 -7.20
C SER A 155 14.45 0.76 -6.94
N LYS A 156 14.64 1.56 -8.00
CA LYS A 156 14.80 3.01 -7.91
C LYS A 156 13.58 3.70 -7.31
N ALA A 157 12.38 3.36 -7.77
CA ALA A 157 11.14 3.90 -7.21
C ALA A 157 11.00 3.53 -5.72
N ASN A 158 11.24 2.26 -5.37
CA ASN A 158 11.24 1.81 -3.97
C ASN A 158 12.26 2.57 -3.11
N LYS A 159 13.46 2.86 -3.64
CA LYS A 159 14.48 3.65 -2.95
C LYS A 159 14.06 5.11 -2.72
N ILE A 160 13.23 5.67 -3.60
CA ILE A 160 12.69 7.02 -3.42
C ILE A 160 11.64 7.00 -2.31
N PHE A 161 10.68 6.06 -2.34
CA PHE A 161 9.68 5.92 -1.28
C PHE A 161 10.35 5.71 0.10
N ALA A 162 11.34 4.82 0.17
CA ALA A 162 12.05 4.52 1.40
C ALA A 162 12.92 5.66 1.94
N LYS A 163 13.16 6.73 1.18
CA LYS A 163 13.86 7.93 1.66
C LYS A 163 12.91 8.96 2.27
N ASP A 164 11.63 8.89 1.91
CA ASP A 164 10.60 9.79 2.43
C ASP A 164 10.00 9.26 3.75
N ILE A 165 9.98 7.93 3.92
CA ILE A 165 9.68 7.23 5.18
C ILE A 165 10.84 7.39 6.17
#